data_AF-A0AAQ4E009-F1
#
_entry.id   AF-A0AAQ4E009-F1
#
_cell.length_a   1.000
_cell.length_b   1.000
_cell.length_c   1.000
_cell.angle_alpha   90.00
_cell.angle_beta   90.00
_cell.angle_gamma   90.00
#
_symmetry.space_group_name_H-M   'P 1'
#
loop_
_entity.id
_entity.type
_entity.pdbx_description
1 polymer ?
#
loop_
_entity_poly.entity_id
_entity_poly.type
_entity_poly.pdbx_seq_one_letter_code
_entity_poly.pdbx_strand_id
1 'polypeptide(L)'
;MVESLNTASVHACMQENLVESKHHKLSRSLRSGLTDKDLKPNAATRDQLNVIVNYPSTKALTSEEQDLVWKFRFYLQSQKKALAKFVKCVNWQSGPEARQALELVRTWQPMDVDDALELLGPQFGHPAVRRYAVARLRQAHSDDLLLYLLQLVQALKYERTTNSDPNVMRASASSSTVLPPAIEPDPGPVPGERGDRGSFTASAELGASHIDSFTDGLRNPMSSSVTSADDAFLQEPVQPGSESDCDLATFLINKACTSDALANYFYWYLYVETDDQDSVVKDSKVKEMYTNVMKRFMHRLQKGNWEYRQRRSMLEKQQVFVNHLVNIMKIVARENGNRQKKIEKLHALLLEQESQQLIRFPEPLLLPLDPSVRVRGLVPSKATLFKSALMPCRLSFLAEGAEGGEYVAIFKHGDDLRQDQLILQTITLMDKLLRKENLDLKLTPYCVLATSTKHGFVQYIESISVADVLRTEDTIQKFFRKHAPSDTGPYGISPEVMDTYVKSC
;
A
#
# COMPACT_ATOMS: atom_id res chain seq x y z
N MET A 1 -9.97 -38.70 -10.44
CA MET A 1 -9.95 -39.00 -11.90
C MET A 1 -10.65 -37.95 -12.76
N VAL A 2 -11.52 -37.09 -12.21
CA VAL A 2 -12.16 -36.00 -12.98
C VAL A 2 -11.36 -34.68 -12.93
N GLU A 3 -10.51 -34.46 -11.92
CA GLU A 3 -9.63 -33.26 -11.83
C GLU A 3 -8.34 -33.34 -12.66
N SER A 4 -7.88 -34.54 -13.01
CA SER A 4 -6.71 -34.76 -13.87
C SER A 4 -6.98 -34.47 -15.35
N LEU A 5 -8.25 -34.45 -15.77
CA LEU A 5 -8.65 -34.10 -17.14
C LEU A 5 -8.79 -32.59 -17.34
N ASN A 6 -9.09 -31.82 -16.28
CA ASN A 6 -9.23 -30.37 -16.37
C ASN A 6 -7.86 -29.67 -16.46
N THR A 7 -6.85 -30.16 -15.73
CA THR A 7 -5.47 -29.65 -15.81
C THR A 7 -4.81 -29.90 -17.16
N ALA A 8 -5.13 -31.02 -17.83
CA ALA A 8 -4.67 -31.28 -19.20
C ALA A 8 -5.32 -30.34 -20.24
N SER A 9 -6.58 -29.95 -20.04
CA SER A 9 -7.29 -29.02 -20.93
C SER A 9 -6.81 -27.57 -20.79
N VAL A 10 -6.38 -27.14 -19.58
CA VAL A 10 -5.77 -25.80 -19.40
C VAL A 10 -4.34 -25.76 -19.94
N HIS A 11 -3.59 -26.86 -19.86
CA HIS A 11 -2.24 -26.95 -20.45
C HIS A 11 -2.26 -26.95 -21.99
N ALA A 12 -3.32 -27.47 -22.62
CA ALA A 12 -3.52 -27.41 -24.07
C ALA A 12 -3.86 -26.00 -24.58
N CYS A 13 -4.39 -25.12 -23.72
CA CYS A 13 -4.72 -23.73 -24.06
C CYS A 13 -3.49 -22.79 -24.07
N MET A 14 -2.34 -23.24 -23.56
CA MET A 14 -1.08 -22.47 -23.55
C MET A 14 0.01 -23.05 -24.46
N GLN A 15 -0.31 -24.08 -25.27
CA GLN A 15 0.55 -24.42 -26.39
C GLN A 15 0.30 -23.40 -27.51
N GLU A 16 1.29 -22.55 -27.78
CA GLU A 16 1.29 -21.71 -28.98
C GLU A 16 0.90 -22.57 -30.19
N ASN A 17 -0.18 -22.20 -30.87
CA ASN A 17 -0.59 -22.88 -32.07
C ASN A 17 0.56 -22.76 -33.09
N LEU A 18 1.20 -23.89 -33.41
CA LEU A 18 2.34 -23.93 -34.33
C LEU A 18 2.01 -23.29 -35.69
N VAL A 19 0.73 -23.33 -36.09
CA VAL A 19 0.22 -22.66 -37.30
C VAL A 19 0.23 -21.15 -37.12
N GLU A 20 -0.22 -20.63 -35.98
CA GLU A 20 -0.20 -19.19 -35.69
C GLU A 20 1.23 -18.65 -35.53
N SER A 21 2.12 -19.40 -34.88
CA SER A 21 3.54 -19.03 -34.75
C SER A 21 4.24 -19.01 -36.12
N LYS A 22 3.93 -19.96 -37.01
CA LYS A 22 4.42 -19.94 -38.40
C LYS A 22 3.79 -18.80 -39.21
N HIS A 23 2.49 -18.53 -39.06
CA HIS A 23 1.81 -17.41 -39.70
C HIS A 23 2.43 -16.07 -39.29
N HIS A 24 2.64 -15.83 -37.99
CA HIS A 24 3.30 -14.65 -37.47
C HIS A 24 4.70 -14.47 -38.06
N LYS A 25 5.51 -15.54 -38.12
CA LYS A 25 6.85 -15.49 -38.70
C LYS A 25 6.85 -15.16 -40.19
N LEU A 26 5.84 -15.61 -40.93
CA LEU A 26 5.68 -15.31 -42.35
C LEU A 26 5.17 -13.88 -42.58
N SER A 27 4.11 -13.48 -41.87
CA SER A 27 3.48 -12.16 -41.96
C SER A 27 4.40 -11.02 -41.48
N ARG A 28 5.28 -11.29 -40.51
CA ARG A 28 6.18 -10.30 -39.89
C ARG A 28 7.63 -10.39 -40.37
N SER A 29 7.89 -11.12 -41.45
CA SER A 29 9.24 -11.34 -41.96
C SER A 29 10.02 -10.02 -42.14
N LEU A 30 11.17 -9.93 -41.46
CA LEU A 30 12.03 -8.73 -41.35
C LEU A 30 12.54 -8.19 -42.70
N ARG A 31 12.37 -8.93 -43.81
CA ARG A 31 12.66 -8.41 -45.16
C ARG A 31 11.78 -7.21 -45.54
N SER A 32 10.63 -6.99 -44.89
CA SER A 32 9.75 -5.84 -45.13
C SER A 32 10.10 -4.58 -44.30
N GLY A 33 11.02 -4.67 -43.32
CA GLY A 33 11.17 -3.66 -42.28
C GLY A 33 11.62 -2.26 -42.74
N LEU A 34 12.17 -2.11 -43.95
CA LEU A 34 12.54 -0.81 -44.54
C LEU A 34 11.36 -0.12 -45.24
N THR A 35 10.43 -0.89 -45.81
CA THR A 35 9.23 -0.39 -46.51
C THR A 35 8.06 -0.03 -45.59
N ASP A 36 8.08 -0.51 -44.34
CA ASP A 36 6.97 -0.32 -43.40
C ASP A 36 6.89 1.10 -42.80
N LYS A 37 7.97 1.88 -42.79
CA LYS A 37 8.01 3.20 -42.12
C LYS A 37 7.07 4.22 -42.76
N ASP A 38 6.91 4.17 -44.08
CA ASP A 38 6.05 5.07 -44.85
C ASP A 38 4.64 4.51 -45.08
N LEU A 39 4.34 3.34 -44.51
CA LEU A 39 3.09 2.64 -44.73
C LEU A 39 1.93 3.33 -44.01
N LYS A 40 1.01 3.91 -44.78
CA LYS A 40 -0.22 4.54 -44.28
C LYS A 40 -1.42 3.62 -44.52
N PRO A 41 -2.29 3.42 -43.51
CA PRO A 41 -3.50 2.62 -43.69
C PRO A 41 -4.49 3.35 -44.62
N ASN A 42 -5.25 2.58 -45.39
CA ASN A 42 -6.41 3.11 -46.11
C ASN A 42 -7.56 3.43 -45.10
N ALA A 43 -8.64 4.07 -45.57
CA ALA A 43 -9.73 4.51 -44.70
C ALA A 43 -10.35 3.35 -43.89
N ALA A 44 -10.67 2.22 -44.54
CA ALA A 44 -11.26 1.06 -43.87
C ALA A 44 -10.33 0.45 -42.81
N THR A 45 -9.03 0.32 -43.13
CA THR A 45 -8.04 -0.19 -42.19
C THR A 45 -7.82 0.77 -41.01
N ARG A 46 -7.86 2.09 -41.26
CA ARG A 46 -7.78 3.09 -40.18
C ARG A 46 -8.96 2.95 -39.23
N ASP A 47 -10.17 2.77 -39.74
CA ASP A 47 -11.36 2.62 -38.91
C ASP A 47 -11.30 1.31 -38.09
N GLN A 48 -10.81 0.21 -38.68
CA GLN A 48 -10.53 -1.03 -37.96
C GLN A 48 -9.47 -0.85 -36.86
N LEU A 49 -8.36 -0.16 -37.15
CA LEU A 49 -7.33 0.13 -36.15
C LEU A 49 -7.89 0.98 -35.00
N ASN A 50 -8.72 1.97 -35.30
CA ASN A 50 -9.37 2.79 -34.27
C ASN A 50 -10.30 1.96 -33.37
N VAL A 51 -11.00 0.97 -33.91
CA VAL A 51 -11.81 0.04 -33.11
C VAL A 51 -10.93 -0.79 -32.18
N ILE A 52 -9.82 -1.35 -32.69
CA ILE A 52 -8.87 -2.15 -31.90
C ILE A 52 -8.23 -1.33 -30.78
N VAL A 53 -7.81 -0.09 -31.07
CA VAL A 53 -7.19 0.82 -30.09
C VAL A 53 -8.15 1.14 -28.94
N ASN A 54 -9.45 1.28 -29.23
CA ASN A 54 -10.48 1.58 -28.23
C ASN A 54 -11.03 0.35 -27.49
N TYR A 55 -10.50 -0.85 -27.74
CA TYR A 55 -10.89 -2.02 -26.96
C TYR A 55 -10.57 -1.86 -25.47
N PRO A 56 -11.41 -2.39 -24.57
CA PRO A 56 -11.10 -2.42 -23.15
C PRO A 56 -9.79 -3.19 -22.90
N SER A 57 -9.08 -2.84 -21.83
CA SER A 57 -7.78 -3.43 -21.48
C SER A 57 -7.83 -4.95 -21.26
N THR A 58 -8.99 -5.50 -20.95
CA THR A 58 -9.21 -6.95 -20.74
C THR A 58 -9.48 -7.73 -22.03
N LYS A 59 -9.80 -7.06 -23.14
CA LYS A 59 -10.06 -7.76 -24.41
C LYS A 59 -8.75 -8.25 -25.02
N ALA A 60 -8.69 -9.56 -25.28
CA ALA A 60 -7.60 -10.19 -26.02
C ALA A 60 -7.70 -9.86 -27.51
N LEU A 61 -6.55 -9.59 -28.15
CA LEU A 61 -6.49 -9.35 -29.59
C LEU A 61 -6.33 -10.68 -30.33
N THR A 62 -7.05 -10.85 -31.43
CA THR A 62 -6.87 -12.01 -32.31
C THR A 62 -5.52 -11.96 -33.02
N SER A 63 -5.05 -13.10 -33.52
CA SER A 63 -3.81 -13.20 -34.31
C SER A 63 -3.79 -12.23 -35.51
N GLU A 64 -4.93 -12.06 -36.19
CA GLU A 64 -5.07 -11.12 -37.32
C GLU A 64 -5.00 -9.66 -36.87
N GLU A 65 -5.67 -9.30 -35.77
CA GLU A 65 -5.62 -7.95 -35.19
C GLU A 65 -4.19 -7.61 -34.73
N GLN A 66 -3.49 -8.58 -34.14
CA GLN A 66 -2.09 -8.43 -33.73
C GLN A 66 -1.17 -8.18 -34.93
N ASP A 67 -1.30 -8.95 -36.01
CA ASP A 67 -0.54 -8.75 -37.23
C ASP A 67 -0.85 -7.41 -37.90
N LEU A 68 -2.12 -6.95 -37.83
CA LEU A 68 -2.52 -5.65 -38.34
C LEU A 68 -1.89 -4.49 -37.55
N VAL A 69 -1.93 -4.57 -36.21
CA VAL A 69 -1.28 -3.59 -35.32
C VAL A 69 0.23 -3.57 -35.54
N TRP A 70 0.86 -4.74 -35.68
CA TRP A 70 2.29 -4.84 -35.98
C TRP A 70 2.62 -4.21 -37.33
N LYS A 71 1.85 -4.48 -38.38
CA LYS A 71 2.06 -3.92 -39.72
C LYS A 71 2.04 -2.39 -39.74
N PHE A 72 1.11 -1.77 -39.01
CA PHE A 72 0.96 -0.30 -38.95
C PHE A 72 1.59 0.34 -37.70
N ARG A 73 2.55 -0.33 -37.04
CA ARG A 73 3.19 0.13 -35.79
C ARG A 73 3.78 1.54 -35.86
N PHE A 74 4.41 1.93 -36.98
CA PHE A 74 4.98 3.27 -37.16
C PHE A 74 3.90 4.36 -37.31
N TYR A 75 2.75 4.03 -37.92
CA TYR A 75 1.61 4.95 -37.99
C TYR A 75 0.97 5.15 -36.60
N LEU A 76 0.82 4.06 -35.85
CA LEU A 76 0.24 4.06 -34.50
C LEU A 76 1.14 4.73 -33.44
N GLN A 77 2.43 4.93 -33.74
CA GLN A 77 3.41 5.56 -32.84
C GLN A 77 2.95 6.93 -32.32
N SER A 78 2.18 7.66 -33.14
CA SER A 78 1.59 8.96 -32.82
C SER A 78 0.37 8.89 -31.90
N GLN A 79 -0.16 7.70 -31.59
CA GLN A 79 -1.36 7.49 -30.77
C GLN A 79 -0.98 6.86 -29.42
N LYS A 80 -1.06 7.64 -28.34
CA LYS A 80 -0.75 7.18 -26.98
C LYS A 80 -1.50 5.92 -26.54
N LYS A 81 -2.80 5.82 -26.84
CA LYS A 81 -3.68 4.68 -26.45
C LYS A 81 -3.34 3.36 -27.17
N ALA A 82 -2.66 3.44 -28.32
CA ALA A 82 -2.31 2.25 -29.10
C ALA A 82 -1.11 1.49 -28.52
N LEU A 83 -0.30 2.12 -27.65
CA LEU A 83 0.93 1.53 -27.15
C LEU A 83 0.69 0.22 -26.38
N ALA A 84 -0.31 0.15 -25.48
CA ALA A 84 -0.61 -1.08 -24.75
C ALA A 84 -1.02 -2.23 -25.70
N LYS A 85 -1.77 -1.91 -26.76
CA LYS A 85 -2.19 -2.89 -27.78
C LYS A 85 -1.00 -3.35 -28.62
N PHE A 86 -0.10 -2.44 -28.98
CA PHE A 86 1.14 -2.75 -29.65
C PHE A 86 2.02 -3.68 -28.80
N VAL A 87 2.26 -3.36 -27.53
CA VAL A 87 3.09 -4.18 -26.64
C VAL A 87 2.52 -5.60 -26.47
N LYS A 88 1.18 -5.75 -26.46
CA LYS A 88 0.50 -7.05 -26.43
C LYS A 88 0.72 -7.90 -27.68
N CYS A 89 0.90 -7.29 -28.85
CA CYS A 89 1.10 -8.04 -30.09
C CYS A 89 2.54 -8.52 -30.29
N VAL A 90 3.51 -8.00 -29.52
CA VAL A 90 4.94 -8.31 -29.69
C VAL A 90 5.28 -9.72 -29.21
N ASN A 91 5.94 -10.50 -30.06
CA ASN A 91 6.57 -11.74 -29.63
C ASN A 91 7.91 -11.48 -28.92
N TRP A 92 7.88 -11.44 -27.59
CA TRP A 92 9.06 -11.20 -26.75
C TRP A 92 10.11 -12.33 -26.77
N GLN A 93 9.81 -13.50 -27.32
CA GLN A 93 10.78 -14.58 -27.51
C GLN A 93 11.66 -14.34 -28.76
N SER A 94 11.19 -13.52 -29.71
CA SER A 94 11.92 -13.16 -30.92
C SER A 94 12.87 -11.99 -30.65
N GLY A 95 14.17 -12.26 -30.56
CA GLY A 95 15.19 -11.24 -30.29
C GLY A 95 15.16 -10.02 -31.24
N PRO A 96 14.99 -10.17 -32.56
CA PRO A 96 14.84 -9.03 -33.47
C PRO A 96 13.55 -8.22 -33.24
N GLU A 97 12.43 -8.90 -32.99
CA GLU A 97 11.12 -8.27 -32.78
C GLU A 97 11.11 -7.47 -31.47
N ALA A 98 11.60 -8.08 -30.39
CA ALA A 98 11.76 -7.43 -29.09
C ALA A 98 12.65 -6.18 -29.20
N ARG A 99 13.79 -6.26 -29.91
CA ARG A 99 14.66 -5.07 -30.11
C ARG A 99 13.95 -3.94 -30.84
N GLN A 100 13.22 -4.23 -31.91
CA GLN A 100 12.46 -3.19 -32.62
C GLN A 100 11.34 -2.61 -31.76
N ALA A 101 10.62 -3.45 -31.02
CA ALA A 101 9.57 -3.00 -30.11
C ALA A 101 10.10 -2.07 -29.02
N LEU A 102 11.27 -2.37 -28.43
CA LEU A 102 11.87 -1.52 -27.41
C LEU A 102 12.29 -0.14 -27.96
N GLU A 103 12.78 -0.08 -29.20
CA GLU A 103 13.10 1.19 -29.84
C GLU A 103 11.85 2.01 -30.13
N LEU A 104 10.77 1.35 -30.56
CA LEU A 104 9.47 1.98 -30.76
C LEU A 104 8.87 2.48 -29.44
N VAL A 105 8.92 1.72 -28.36
CA VAL A 105 8.41 2.15 -27.04
C VAL A 105 9.08 3.43 -26.56
N ARG A 106 10.38 3.62 -26.84
CA ARG A 106 11.14 4.83 -26.46
C ARG A 106 10.73 6.07 -27.25
N THR A 107 10.34 5.87 -28.50
CA THR A 107 9.98 6.95 -29.44
C THR A 107 8.47 7.13 -29.59
N TRP A 108 7.67 6.27 -28.96
CA TRP A 108 6.21 6.36 -28.94
C TRP A 108 5.73 7.61 -28.23
N GLN A 109 4.58 8.15 -28.64
CA GLN A 109 3.93 9.21 -27.90
C GLN A 109 3.72 8.78 -26.43
N PRO A 110 4.15 9.58 -25.44
CA PRO A 110 4.05 9.18 -24.03
C PRO A 110 2.62 8.83 -23.63
N MET A 111 2.46 7.65 -23.01
CA MET A 111 1.19 7.12 -22.51
C MET A 111 0.72 7.88 -21.25
N ASP A 112 -0.59 7.93 -20.99
CA ASP A 112 -1.11 8.52 -19.75
C ASP A 112 -0.73 7.66 -18.52
N VAL A 113 -0.75 8.25 -17.31
CA VAL A 113 -0.38 7.52 -16.08
C VAL A 113 -1.34 6.35 -15.81
N ASP A 114 -2.63 6.56 -16.05
CA ASP A 114 -3.68 5.57 -15.78
C ASP A 114 -3.53 4.34 -16.70
N ASP A 115 -3.23 4.58 -17.97
CA ASP A 115 -2.94 3.51 -18.95
C ASP A 115 -1.65 2.75 -18.59
N ALA A 116 -0.68 3.39 -17.94
CA ALA A 116 0.57 2.74 -17.54
C ALA A 116 0.36 1.66 -16.45
N LEU A 117 -0.74 1.74 -15.69
CA LEU A 117 -1.12 0.68 -14.73
C LEU A 117 -1.40 -0.65 -15.43
N GLU A 118 -1.94 -0.62 -16.65
CA GLU A 118 -2.16 -1.83 -17.46
C GLU A 118 -0.83 -2.56 -17.73
N LEU A 119 0.25 -1.81 -18.01
CA LEU A 119 1.59 -2.34 -18.30
C LEU A 119 2.27 -3.01 -17.09
N LEU A 120 1.72 -2.86 -15.88
CA LEU A 120 2.19 -3.54 -14.68
C LEU A 120 1.45 -4.86 -14.39
N GLY A 121 0.46 -5.21 -15.21
CA GLY A 121 -0.27 -6.47 -15.11
C GLY A 121 0.55 -7.72 -15.49
N PRO A 122 0.00 -8.93 -15.25
CA PRO A 122 0.68 -10.20 -15.49
C PRO A 122 1.02 -10.46 -16.96
N GLN A 123 0.25 -9.86 -17.87
CA GLN A 123 0.43 -10.00 -19.33
C GLN A 123 1.69 -9.29 -19.85
N PHE A 124 2.35 -8.45 -19.03
CA PHE A 124 3.55 -7.70 -19.40
C PHE A 124 4.74 -8.09 -18.53
N GLY A 125 5.44 -9.15 -18.94
CA GLY A 125 6.60 -9.67 -18.21
C GLY A 125 7.95 -9.07 -18.60
N HIS A 126 8.03 -8.27 -19.66
CA HIS A 126 9.33 -7.77 -20.17
C HIS A 126 9.86 -6.60 -19.31
N PRO A 127 11.07 -6.69 -18.72
CA PRO A 127 11.57 -5.70 -17.76
C PRO A 127 11.59 -4.26 -18.27
N ALA A 128 11.95 -4.05 -19.55
CA ALA A 128 12.00 -2.70 -20.11
C ALA A 128 10.61 -2.06 -20.29
N VAL A 129 9.55 -2.87 -20.52
CA VAL A 129 8.17 -2.38 -20.59
C VAL A 129 7.70 -1.96 -19.19
N ARG A 130 8.03 -2.76 -18.17
CA ARG A 130 7.72 -2.43 -16.77
C ARG A 130 8.47 -1.18 -16.30
N ARG A 131 9.75 -1.04 -16.67
CA ARG A 131 10.51 0.21 -16.40
C ARG A 131 9.90 1.42 -17.09
N TYR A 132 9.44 1.29 -18.32
CA TYR A 132 8.69 2.36 -18.99
C TYR A 132 7.44 2.73 -18.20
N ALA A 133 6.65 1.75 -17.75
CA ALA A 133 5.48 1.99 -16.92
C ALA A 133 5.83 2.74 -15.61
N VAL A 134 6.90 2.32 -14.92
CA VAL A 134 7.40 3.02 -13.73
C VAL A 134 7.87 4.44 -14.04
N ALA A 135 8.50 4.67 -15.19
CA ALA A 135 8.88 6.01 -15.62
C ALA A 135 7.66 6.91 -15.87
N ARG A 136 6.54 6.35 -16.38
CA ARG A 136 5.26 7.07 -16.47
C ARG A 136 4.68 7.38 -15.09
N LEU A 137 4.67 6.41 -14.17
CA LEU A 137 4.20 6.61 -12.79
C LEU A 137 4.99 7.68 -12.03
N ARG A 138 6.26 7.90 -12.35
CA ARG A 138 7.07 8.96 -11.72
C ARG A 138 6.52 10.36 -11.96
N GLN A 139 5.79 10.57 -13.05
CA GLN A 139 5.18 11.84 -13.41
C GLN A 139 3.87 12.10 -12.67
N ALA A 140 3.31 11.09 -11.99
CA ALA A 140 2.11 11.24 -11.19
C ALA A 140 2.36 12.01 -9.89
N HIS A 141 1.36 12.76 -9.44
CA HIS A 141 1.37 13.39 -8.13
C HIS A 141 1.27 12.33 -7.02
N SER A 142 1.79 12.64 -5.83
CA SER A 142 1.77 11.71 -4.69
C SER A 142 0.35 11.30 -4.29
N ASP A 143 -0.63 12.20 -4.43
CA ASP A 143 -2.03 11.95 -4.09
C ASP A 143 -2.71 10.97 -5.05
N ASP A 144 -2.35 11.04 -6.33
CA ASP A 144 -2.82 10.09 -7.35
C ASP A 144 -2.15 8.72 -7.14
N LEU A 145 -0.85 8.72 -6.82
CA LEU A 145 -0.13 7.48 -6.53
C LEU A 145 -0.74 6.73 -5.34
N LEU A 146 -1.22 7.46 -4.32
CA LEU A 146 -1.88 6.88 -3.17
C LEU A 146 -3.17 6.12 -3.54
N LEU A 147 -3.91 6.61 -4.54
CA LEU A 147 -5.13 5.95 -5.04
C LEU A 147 -4.84 4.62 -5.71
N TYR A 148 -3.66 4.46 -6.31
CA TYR A 148 -3.24 3.23 -6.98
C TYR A 148 -2.33 2.36 -6.12
N LEU A 149 -1.92 2.82 -4.92
CA LEU A 149 -0.87 2.19 -4.12
C LEU A 149 -1.21 0.73 -3.77
N LEU A 150 -2.47 0.43 -3.41
CA LEU A 150 -2.87 -0.95 -3.11
C LEU A 150 -2.66 -1.87 -4.33
N GLN A 151 -3.07 -1.41 -5.51
CA GLN A 151 -2.91 -2.13 -6.78
C GLN A 151 -1.43 -2.25 -7.18
N LEU A 152 -0.62 -1.23 -6.91
CA LEU A 152 0.82 -1.23 -7.17
C LEU A 152 1.58 -2.19 -6.25
N VAL A 153 1.19 -2.28 -4.96
CA VAL A 153 1.71 -3.32 -4.06
C VAL A 153 1.38 -4.70 -4.61
N GLN A 154 0.14 -4.91 -5.06
CA GLN A 154 -0.25 -6.16 -5.70
C GLN A 154 0.50 -6.45 -7.01
N ALA A 155 0.91 -5.42 -7.75
CA ALA A 155 1.67 -5.58 -8.99
C ALA A 155 3.11 -6.05 -8.76
N LEU A 156 3.63 -5.95 -7.52
CA LEU A 156 4.98 -6.45 -7.17
C LEU A 156 5.13 -7.95 -7.40
N LYS A 157 4.04 -8.74 -7.28
CA LYS A 157 4.08 -10.20 -7.56
C LYS A 157 4.39 -10.55 -9.01
N TYR A 158 4.28 -9.58 -9.92
CA TYR A 158 4.61 -9.75 -11.34
C TYR A 158 6.01 -9.22 -11.69
N GLU A 159 6.73 -8.62 -10.72
CA GLU A 159 8.13 -8.28 -10.92
C GLU A 159 8.97 -9.56 -10.98
N ARG A 160 9.94 -9.60 -11.89
CA ARG A 160 10.91 -10.69 -11.90
C ARG A 160 11.83 -10.49 -10.71
N THR A 161 11.84 -11.45 -9.78
CA THR A 161 12.83 -11.50 -8.69
C THR A 161 14.21 -11.68 -9.30
N THR A 162 14.91 -10.57 -9.55
CA THR A 162 16.35 -10.61 -9.75
C THR A 162 16.95 -10.95 -8.39
N ASN A 163 17.24 -12.23 -8.15
CA ASN A 163 17.99 -12.74 -7.00
C ASN A 163 19.47 -12.26 -7.00
N SER A 164 19.71 -11.01 -7.37
CA SER A 164 21.04 -10.51 -7.71
C SER A 164 21.19 -9.04 -7.31
N ASP A 165 20.73 -8.70 -6.11
CA ASP A 165 21.20 -7.50 -5.45
C ASP A 165 22.33 -7.93 -4.48
N PRO A 166 23.62 -7.81 -4.85
CA PRO A 166 24.75 -8.30 -4.06
C PRO A 166 24.84 -7.66 -2.66
N ASN A 167 24.12 -6.57 -2.41
CA ASN A 167 24.00 -5.94 -1.09
C ASN A 167 23.11 -6.72 -0.11
N VAL A 168 22.19 -7.57 -0.57
CA VAL A 168 21.34 -8.37 0.33
C VAL A 168 22.08 -9.59 0.85
N MET A 169 22.87 -10.27 -0.01
CA MET A 169 23.66 -11.45 0.41
C MET A 169 24.72 -11.11 1.46
N ARG A 170 25.28 -9.89 1.43
CA ARG A 170 26.28 -9.45 2.40
C ARG A 170 25.68 -9.10 3.77
N ALA A 171 24.42 -8.67 3.82
CA ALA A 171 23.69 -8.39 5.05
C ALA A 171 23.15 -9.67 5.72
N SER A 172 22.76 -10.68 4.93
CA SER A 172 22.34 -12.00 5.44
C SER A 172 23.50 -12.83 6.01
N ALA A 173 24.75 -12.53 5.64
CA ALA A 173 25.93 -13.22 6.17
C ALA A 173 26.44 -12.64 7.51
N SER A 174 25.98 -11.44 7.92
CA SER A 174 26.51 -10.75 9.11
C SER A 174 25.46 -10.44 10.19
N SER A 175 24.25 -11.00 10.10
CA SER A 175 23.19 -10.76 11.10
C SER A 175 22.43 -12.04 11.43
N SER A 176 23.15 -13.06 11.90
CA SER A 176 22.57 -14.21 12.58
C SER A 176 22.29 -13.88 14.05
N THR A 177 21.27 -13.07 14.34
CA THR A 177 20.42 -13.15 15.55
C THR A 177 19.37 -12.02 15.55
N VAL A 178 18.28 -12.26 16.27
CA VAL A 178 17.06 -11.45 16.48
C VAL A 178 15.91 -11.76 15.51
N LEU A 179 15.36 -12.95 15.69
CA LEU A 179 13.91 -13.19 15.59
C LEU A 179 13.27 -12.74 16.92
N PRO A 180 12.05 -12.17 16.95
CA PRO A 180 11.34 -11.88 18.19
C PRO A 180 10.88 -13.18 18.87
N PRO A 181 10.91 -13.29 20.22
CA PRO A 181 10.59 -14.54 20.91
C PRO A 181 9.09 -14.84 20.84
N ALA A 182 8.76 -16.04 20.39
CA ALA A 182 7.47 -16.67 20.64
C ALA A 182 7.44 -17.13 22.11
N ILE A 183 6.47 -16.65 22.88
CA ILE A 183 6.24 -17.06 24.26
C ILE A 183 5.41 -18.35 24.22
N GLU A 184 6.02 -19.48 24.57
CA GLU A 184 5.29 -20.72 24.90
C GLU A 184 4.70 -20.63 26.31
N PRO A 185 3.58 -21.30 26.60
CA PRO A 185 2.93 -21.24 27.90
C PRO A 185 3.62 -22.15 28.92
N ASP A 186 3.92 -21.59 30.08
CA ASP A 186 4.53 -22.24 31.25
C ASP A 186 3.60 -23.30 31.87
N PRO A 187 4.09 -24.54 32.16
CA PRO A 187 3.38 -25.48 33.02
C PRO A 187 3.82 -25.31 34.49
N GLY A 188 2.85 -25.19 35.39
CA GLY A 188 3.05 -24.91 36.81
C GLY A 188 3.86 -25.95 37.62
N PRO A 189 4.13 -25.66 38.91
CA PRO A 189 5.24 -26.27 39.65
C PRO A 189 4.80 -27.40 40.59
N VAL A 190 5.63 -28.44 40.73
CA VAL A 190 5.70 -29.31 41.93
C VAL A 190 7.05 -30.06 41.97
N PRO A 191 7.50 -30.60 43.13
CA PRO A 191 8.81 -30.29 43.72
C PRO A 191 9.69 -31.52 43.98
N GLY A 192 10.95 -31.32 44.37
CA GLY A 192 11.67 -32.34 45.16
C GLY A 192 13.17 -32.50 44.93
N GLU A 193 13.90 -32.13 45.99
CA GLU A 193 15.03 -32.86 46.58
C GLU A 193 16.47 -32.77 46.04
N ARG A 194 17.29 -32.12 46.90
CA ARG A 194 18.54 -32.59 47.55
C ARG A 194 19.77 -32.90 46.67
N GLY A 195 20.89 -32.27 47.05
CA GLY A 195 22.19 -32.96 46.99
C GLY A 195 23.44 -32.12 46.77
N ASP A 196 23.89 -31.44 47.82
CA ASP A 196 25.26 -31.48 48.36
C ASP A 196 26.50 -30.94 47.58
N ARG A 197 27.20 -30.04 48.32
CA ARG A 197 28.66 -29.87 48.51
C ARG A 197 29.61 -29.50 47.36
N GLY A 198 30.40 -28.45 47.64
CA GLY A 198 31.75 -28.31 47.10
C GLY A 198 32.35 -26.89 47.16
N SER A 199 32.70 -26.44 48.37
CA SER A 199 33.53 -25.26 48.65
C SER A 199 34.87 -25.26 47.90
N PHE A 200 35.40 -24.10 47.51
CA PHE A 200 36.72 -23.58 47.96
C PHE A 200 36.95 -22.13 47.45
N THR A 201 36.93 -21.19 48.42
CA THR A 201 37.94 -20.16 48.78
C THR A 201 38.89 -19.63 47.66
N ALA A 202 39.30 -18.36 47.56
CA ALA A 202 39.52 -17.31 48.55
C ALA A 202 39.61 -15.94 47.80
N SER A 203 38.95 -14.88 48.28
CA SER A 203 39.52 -13.77 49.07
C SER A 203 40.29 -12.74 48.22
N ALA A 204 39.73 -11.55 48.02
CA ALA A 204 39.99 -10.31 48.80
C ALA A 204 41.12 -9.49 48.11
N GLU A 205 41.12 -8.16 48.02
CA GLU A 205 40.52 -7.13 48.86
C GLU A 205 40.59 -5.75 48.14
N LEU A 206 39.89 -4.80 48.76
CA LEU A 206 39.73 -3.36 48.52
C LEU A 206 41.08 -2.60 48.51
N GLY A 207 41.26 -1.34 48.06
CA GLY A 207 40.40 -0.26 47.61
C GLY A 207 41.20 1.07 47.55
N ALA A 208 40.57 2.11 47.00
CA ALA A 208 40.74 3.56 47.24
C ALA A 208 41.99 4.36 46.74
N SER A 209 41.66 5.34 45.88
CA SER A 209 42.06 6.77 45.80
C SER A 209 43.51 7.20 45.54
N HIS A 210 43.69 8.08 44.53
CA HIS A 210 44.27 9.46 44.62
C HIS A 210 44.37 10.07 43.19
N ILE A 211 43.81 11.26 42.91
CA ILE A 211 44.50 12.58 42.78
C ILE A 211 45.57 12.54 41.66
N ASP A 212 45.53 13.33 40.57
CA ASP A 212 45.68 14.79 40.57
C ASP A 212 45.32 15.46 39.21
N SER A 213 45.39 16.77 39.29
CA SER A 213 44.92 17.90 38.50
C SER A 213 45.75 18.36 37.27
N PHE A 214 45.16 19.32 36.52
CA PHE A 214 45.73 20.59 36.00
C PHE A 214 45.94 20.85 34.47
N THR A 215 45.46 22.06 34.10
CA THR A 215 45.73 22.97 32.94
C THR A 215 45.09 22.59 31.59
N ASP A 216 44.17 23.35 30.97
CA ASP A 216 43.89 24.78 30.73
C ASP A 216 44.78 25.48 29.67
N GLY A 217 44.14 25.82 28.55
CA GLY A 217 43.98 27.25 28.20
C GLY A 217 44.80 27.86 27.06
N LEU A 218 44.05 28.52 26.15
CA LEU A 218 44.35 29.75 25.38
C LEU A 218 45.07 29.58 24.02
N ARG A 219 44.83 30.33 22.93
CA ARG A 219 43.83 31.34 22.47
C ARG A 219 44.21 31.70 21.01
N ASN A 220 43.23 31.76 20.09
CA ASN A 220 42.88 32.83 19.09
C ASN A 220 43.97 33.53 18.19
N PRO A 221 43.60 34.41 17.22
CA PRO A 221 42.67 34.34 16.06
C PRO A 221 43.26 35.02 14.78
N MET A 222 42.50 35.12 13.67
CA MET A 222 42.31 36.32 12.79
C MET A 222 42.00 35.97 11.32
N SER A 223 40.89 36.50 10.79
CA SER A 223 40.85 37.49 9.70
C SER A 223 39.49 37.49 8.98
N SER A 224 38.89 38.68 8.95
CA SER A 224 37.63 39.10 8.35
C SER A 224 37.79 39.58 6.90
N SER A 225 36.76 39.43 6.06
CA SER A 225 36.21 40.55 5.27
C SER A 225 34.96 40.15 4.48
N VAL A 226 34.15 41.18 4.22
CA VAL A 226 32.75 41.21 3.83
C VAL A 226 32.65 41.55 2.34
N THR A 227 31.71 41.00 1.58
CA THR A 227 30.95 41.74 0.55
C THR A 227 29.67 40.99 0.15
N SER A 228 28.68 41.80 -0.22
CA SER A 228 27.26 41.56 -0.44
C SER A 228 26.91 41.08 -1.86
N ALA A 229 25.82 40.31 -1.93
CA ALA A 229 24.80 40.21 -2.99
C ALA A 229 25.24 40.40 -4.46
N ASP A 230 25.12 39.33 -5.25
CA ASP A 230 24.37 39.38 -6.51
C ASP A 230 23.98 37.98 -7.00
N ASP A 231 22.90 38.03 -7.77
CA ASP A 231 21.98 37.02 -8.26
C ASP A 231 22.60 35.96 -9.21
N ALA A 232 21.80 34.93 -9.50
CA ALA A 232 22.00 33.87 -10.51
C ALA A 232 22.87 32.66 -10.11
N PHE A 233 22.27 31.73 -9.38
CA PHE A 233 22.73 30.34 -9.31
C PHE A 233 22.55 29.67 -10.69
N LEU A 234 23.66 29.47 -11.39
CA LEU A 234 23.74 28.61 -12.57
C LEU A 234 23.29 27.20 -12.18
N GLN A 235 22.11 26.84 -12.65
CA GLN A 235 21.61 25.47 -12.64
C GLN A 235 22.47 24.69 -13.64
N GLU A 236 23.42 23.91 -13.12
CA GLU A 236 24.16 22.92 -13.90
C GLU A 236 23.15 21.99 -14.63
N PRO A 237 23.32 21.76 -15.94
CA PRO A 237 22.38 20.95 -16.70
C PRO A 237 22.48 19.49 -16.25
N VAL A 238 21.40 18.99 -15.67
CA VAL A 238 21.25 17.59 -15.26
C VAL A 238 21.50 16.68 -16.46
N GLN A 239 22.53 15.82 -16.38
CA GLN A 239 22.83 14.83 -17.39
C GLN A 239 21.70 13.77 -17.48
N PRO A 240 21.16 13.48 -18.66
CA PRO A 240 20.09 12.50 -18.83
C PRO A 240 20.72 11.10 -18.94
N GLY A 241 20.95 10.41 -17.81
CA GLY A 241 21.64 9.12 -17.88
C GLY A 241 21.60 8.14 -16.72
N SER A 242 21.14 8.50 -15.51
CA SER A 242 21.27 7.57 -14.36
C SER A 242 19.97 7.24 -13.60
N GLU A 243 18.85 7.90 -13.89
CA GLU A 243 17.57 7.67 -13.18
C GLU A 243 16.56 6.78 -13.92
N SER A 244 16.95 6.22 -15.08
CA SER A 244 16.06 5.50 -16.01
C SER A 244 15.82 4.01 -15.68
N ASP A 245 16.50 3.45 -14.67
CA ASP A 245 16.59 1.99 -14.47
C ASP A 245 15.98 1.46 -13.16
N CYS A 246 15.02 2.17 -12.55
CA CYS A 246 14.38 1.66 -11.34
C CYS A 246 13.25 0.65 -11.62
N ASP A 247 13.26 -0.48 -10.91
CA ASP A 247 12.12 -1.39 -10.84
C ASP A 247 10.96 -0.79 -9.99
N LEU A 248 9.80 -1.44 -10.02
CA LEU A 248 8.62 -0.97 -9.28
C LEU A 248 8.89 -0.94 -7.77
N ALA A 249 9.58 -1.95 -7.22
CA ALA A 249 9.88 -2.02 -5.80
C ALA A 249 10.75 -0.84 -5.33
N THR A 250 11.83 -0.53 -6.05
CA THR A 250 12.71 0.62 -5.72
C THR A 250 11.96 1.93 -5.88
N PHE A 251 11.13 2.06 -6.91
CA PHE A 251 10.30 3.25 -7.10
C PHE A 251 9.34 3.50 -5.92
N LEU A 252 8.57 2.47 -5.53
CA LEU A 252 7.63 2.58 -4.42
C LEU A 252 8.35 2.88 -3.09
N ILE A 253 9.48 2.21 -2.84
CA ILE A 253 10.32 2.47 -1.66
C ILE A 253 10.80 3.94 -1.65
N ASN A 254 11.30 4.44 -2.78
CA ASN A 254 11.78 5.83 -2.88
C ASN A 254 10.66 6.83 -2.61
N LYS A 255 9.48 6.61 -3.19
CA LYS A 255 8.30 7.47 -2.99
C LYS A 255 7.78 7.40 -1.55
N ALA A 256 7.67 6.19 -0.97
CA ALA A 256 7.29 6.00 0.42
C ALA A 256 8.24 6.74 1.38
N CYS A 257 9.54 6.75 1.10
CA CYS A 257 10.48 7.51 1.93
C CYS A 257 10.26 9.03 1.92
N THR A 258 9.53 9.59 0.94
CA THR A 258 9.29 11.04 0.82
C THR A 258 7.98 11.52 1.48
N SER A 259 7.08 10.62 1.86
CA SER A 259 5.75 10.98 2.38
C SER A 259 5.33 10.05 3.51
N ASP A 260 4.88 10.62 4.63
CA ASP A 260 4.37 9.86 5.77
C ASP A 260 3.14 9.02 5.40
N ALA A 261 2.22 9.58 4.62
CA ALA A 261 1.03 8.87 4.19
C ALA A 261 1.38 7.67 3.30
N LEU A 262 2.23 7.87 2.28
CA LEU A 262 2.66 6.77 1.41
C LEU A 262 3.41 5.68 2.19
N ALA A 263 4.30 6.06 3.11
CA ALA A 263 5.00 5.09 3.95
C ALA A 263 4.08 4.30 4.87
N ASN A 264 3.10 4.96 5.49
CA ASN A 264 2.12 4.32 6.35
C ASN A 264 1.35 3.24 5.59
N TYR A 265 0.72 3.60 4.47
CA TYR A 265 -0.06 2.64 3.70
C TYR A 265 0.82 1.56 3.05
N PHE A 266 1.98 1.93 2.51
CA PHE A 266 2.92 0.96 1.92
C PHE A 266 3.38 -0.07 2.95
N TYR A 267 3.70 0.37 4.17
CA TYR A 267 4.06 -0.52 5.27
C TYR A 267 2.92 -1.49 5.59
N TRP A 268 1.71 -1.00 5.85
CA TRP A 268 0.59 -1.87 6.24
C TRP A 268 0.16 -2.81 5.13
N TYR A 269 0.21 -2.38 3.86
CA TYR A 269 -0.11 -3.24 2.74
C TYR A 269 0.92 -4.37 2.59
N LEU A 270 2.22 -4.06 2.68
CA LEU A 270 3.26 -5.09 2.69
C LEU A 270 3.14 -6.00 3.91
N TYR A 271 2.83 -5.44 5.08
CA TYR A 271 2.73 -6.20 6.32
C TYR A 271 1.66 -7.28 6.24
N VAL A 272 0.46 -6.94 5.75
CA VAL A 272 -0.64 -7.90 5.52
C VAL A 272 -0.23 -9.02 4.57
N GLU A 273 0.51 -8.72 3.50
CA GLU A 273 1.01 -9.72 2.55
C GLU A 273 2.12 -10.62 3.14
N THR A 274 2.85 -10.14 4.15
CA THR A 274 3.86 -10.94 4.86
C THR A 274 3.29 -11.78 6.01
N ASP A 275 2.22 -11.31 6.66
CA ASP A 275 1.62 -11.93 7.85
C ASP A 275 0.60 -13.02 7.51
N ASP A 276 0.23 -13.22 6.24
CA ASP A 276 -0.79 -14.21 5.86
C ASP A 276 -0.41 -15.63 6.38
N GLN A 277 -1.07 -16.02 7.47
CA GLN A 277 -0.89 -17.31 8.16
C GLN A 277 -1.77 -18.40 7.56
N ASP A 278 -2.79 -18.04 6.77
CA ASP A 278 -3.76 -18.98 6.21
C ASP A 278 -3.34 -19.43 4.78
N SER A 279 -2.29 -18.83 4.20
CA SER A 279 -1.71 -19.21 2.92
C SER A 279 -0.77 -20.43 3.03
N VAL A 280 -1.28 -21.59 3.47
CA VAL A 280 -0.48 -22.82 3.67
C VAL A 280 0.13 -23.38 2.36
N VAL A 281 -0.25 -22.91 1.16
CA VAL A 281 0.31 -23.45 -0.12
C VAL A 281 0.53 -22.39 -1.23
N LYS A 282 0.23 -21.10 -1.02
CA LYS A 282 0.36 -20.11 -2.11
C LYS A 282 1.77 -19.51 -2.17
N ASP A 283 2.54 -20.01 -3.13
CA ASP A 283 3.75 -19.44 -3.73
C ASP A 283 4.73 -18.80 -2.73
N SER A 284 5.48 -19.65 -2.02
CA SER A 284 6.55 -19.25 -1.06
C SER A 284 7.47 -18.14 -1.62
N LYS A 285 7.70 -18.14 -2.94
CA LYS A 285 8.50 -17.12 -3.63
C LYS A 285 7.86 -15.72 -3.60
N VAL A 286 6.54 -15.61 -3.69
CA VAL A 286 5.82 -14.33 -3.63
C VAL A 286 5.85 -13.77 -2.21
N LYS A 287 5.64 -14.62 -1.20
CA LYS A 287 5.77 -14.23 0.21
C LYS A 287 7.20 -13.79 0.55
N GLU A 288 8.20 -14.52 0.04
CA GLU A 288 9.61 -14.15 0.16
C GLU A 288 9.89 -12.81 -0.53
N MET A 289 9.33 -12.56 -1.71
CA MET A 289 9.44 -11.28 -2.42
C MET A 289 8.90 -10.12 -1.57
N TYR A 290 7.67 -10.21 -1.04
CA TYR A 290 7.12 -9.15 -0.18
C TYR A 290 7.95 -8.93 1.08
N THR A 291 8.43 -10.02 1.68
CA THR A 291 9.34 -9.97 2.84
C THR A 291 10.64 -9.24 2.48
N ASN A 292 11.21 -9.49 1.30
CA ASN A 292 12.41 -8.83 0.82
C ASN A 292 12.16 -7.34 0.53
N VAL A 293 11.01 -6.98 -0.05
CA VAL A 293 10.62 -5.56 -0.25
C VAL A 293 10.47 -4.85 1.10
N MET A 294 9.80 -5.47 2.08
CA MET A 294 9.68 -4.94 3.43
C MET A 294 11.05 -4.70 4.08
N LYS A 295 11.96 -5.68 3.99
CA LYS A 295 13.34 -5.54 4.50
C LYS A 295 14.09 -4.40 3.83
N ARG A 296 14.00 -4.28 2.49
CA ARG A 296 14.62 -3.18 1.73
C ARG A 296 14.06 -1.82 2.16
N PHE A 297 12.74 -1.72 2.34
CA PHE A 297 12.08 -0.50 2.80
C PHE A 297 12.56 -0.06 4.19
N MET A 298 12.50 -0.97 5.18
CA MET A 298 12.93 -0.70 6.55
C MET A 298 14.43 -0.40 6.66
N HIS A 299 15.25 -1.06 5.84
CA HIS A 299 16.69 -0.77 5.76
C HIS A 299 16.96 0.62 5.19
N ARG A 300 16.26 1.01 4.12
CA ARG A 300 16.40 2.35 3.52
C ARG A 300 16.01 3.43 4.52
N LEU A 301 14.93 3.24 5.28
CA LEU A 301 14.55 4.20 6.31
C LEU A 301 15.59 4.31 7.43
N GLN A 302 16.23 3.19 7.80
CA GLN A 302 17.29 3.16 8.82
C GLN A 302 18.53 3.94 8.42
N LYS A 303 18.97 3.75 7.17
CA LYS A 303 20.21 4.32 6.63
C LYS A 303 20.02 5.73 6.05
N GLY A 304 18.78 6.19 5.95
CA GLY A 304 18.43 7.50 5.41
C GLY A 304 18.78 8.68 6.32
N ASN A 305 18.22 9.84 5.99
CA ASN A 305 18.33 11.05 6.81
C ASN A 305 17.55 10.91 8.13
N TRP A 306 17.53 11.99 8.93
CA TRP A 306 16.83 11.98 10.21
C TRP A 306 15.32 11.74 10.05
N GLU A 307 14.67 12.33 9.03
CA GLU A 307 13.24 12.16 8.75
C GLU A 307 12.89 10.71 8.45
N TYR A 308 13.74 10.01 7.68
CA TYR A 308 13.55 8.61 7.35
C TYR A 308 13.60 7.74 8.62
N ARG A 309 14.53 8.03 9.53
CA ARG A 309 14.62 7.34 10.82
C ARG A 309 13.41 7.63 11.71
N GLN A 310 12.90 8.86 11.70
CA GLN A 310 11.68 9.22 12.42
C GLN A 310 10.46 8.47 11.88
N ARG A 311 10.31 8.42 10.56
CA ARG A 311 9.25 7.66 9.88
C ARG A 311 9.31 6.18 10.22
N ARG A 312 10.49 5.57 10.23
CA ARG A 312 10.68 4.19 10.70
C ARG A 312 10.26 4.02 12.16
N SER A 313 10.72 4.89 13.05
CA SER A 313 10.35 4.83 14.47
C SER A 313 8.83 4.95 14.66
N MET A 314 8.16 5.79 13.86
CA MET A 314 6.70 5.92 13.86
C MET A 314 6.01 4.62 13.44
N LEU A 315 6.45 3.97 12.36
CA LEU A 315 5.91 2.68 11.91
C LEU A 315 6.09 1.58 12.97
N GLU A 316 7.26 1.52 13.61
CA GLU A 316 7.52 0.57 14.71
C GLU A 316 6.59 0.83 15.91
N LYS A 317 6.37 2.10 16.28
CA LYS A 317 5.41 2.47 17.34
C LYS A 317 3.97 2.07 16.98
N GLN A 318 3.56 2.30 15.73
CA GLN A 318 2.24 1.87 15.26
C GLN A 318 2.08 0.35 15.34
N GLN A 319 3.11 -0.42 14.97
CA GLN A 319 3.08 -1.87 15.05
C GLN A 319 2.93 -2.37 16.49
N VAL A 320 3.69 -1.80 17.43
CA VAL A 320 3.57 -2.10 18.87
C VAL A 320 2.16 -1.77 19.37
N PHE A 321 1.63 -0.60 18.99
CA PHE A 321 0.27 -0.18 19.32
C PHE A 321 -0.78 -1.19 18.85
N VAL A 322 -0.75 -1.61 17.59
CA VAL A 322 -1.69 -2.58 17.02
C VAL A 322 -1.56 -3.94 17.71
N ASN A 323 -0.34 -4.43 17.94
CA ASN A 323 -0.11 -5.72 18.60
C ASN A 323 -0.67 -5.77 20.02
N HIS A 324 -0.50 -4.69 20.79
CA HIS A 324 -1.06 -4.60 22.14
C HIS A 324 -2.58 -4.57 22.11
N LEU A 325 -3.18 -3.82 21.18
CA LEU A 325 -4.63 -3.80 21.00
C LEU A 325 -5.19 -5.18 20.61
N VAL A 326 -4.51 -5.90 19.71
CA VAL A 326 -4.85 -7.30 19.37
C VAL A 326 -4.81 -8.19 20.61
N ASN A 327 -3.80 -8.06 21.46
CA ASN A 327 -3.70 -8.84 22.71
C ASN A 327 -4.86 -8.54 23.66
N ILE A 328 -5.20 -7.27 23.87
CA ILE A 328 -6.37 -6.87 24.66
C ILE A 328 -7.64 -7.52 24.08
N MET A 329 -7.85 -7.41 22.76
CA MET A 329 -9.05 -7.97 22.13
C MET A 329 -9.12 -9.49 22.23
N LYS A 330 -7.99 -10.20 22.18
CA LYS A 330 -7.93 -11.66 22.41
C LYS A 330 -8.36 -12.01 23.84
N ILE A 331 -7.91 -11.24 24.85
CA ILE A 331 -8.30 -11.45 26.25
C ILE A 331 -9.80 -11.16 26.44
N VAL A 332 -10.30 -10.04 25.91
CA VAL A 332 -11.73 -9.68 25.97
C VAL A 332 -12.62 -10.69 25.25
N ALA A 333 -12.16 -11.26 24.13
CA ALA A 333 -12.88 -12.32 23.42
C ALA A 333 -13.03 -13.58 24.28
N ARG A 334 -12.01 -13.95 25.05
CA ARG A 334 -11.99 -15.12 25.96
C ARG A 334 -12.77 -14.89 27.27
N GLU A 335 -13.05 -13.65 27.66
CA GLU A 335 -13.80 -13.35 28.87
C GLU A 335 -15.21 -13.96 28.83
N ASN A 336 -15.57 -14.75 29.83
CA ASN A 336 -16.89 -15.36 29.93
C ASN A 336 -17.90 -14.36 30.49
N GLY A 337 -19.02 -14.18 29.80
CA GLY A 337 -20.13 -13.37 30.28
C GLY A 337 -20.86 -12.61 29.17
N ASN A 338 -21.79 -11.78 29.59
CA ASN A 338 -22.52 -10.90 28.68
C ASN A 338 -21.62 -9.77 28.14
N ARG A 339 -22.13 -9.02 27.16
CA ARG A 339 -21.40 -7.90 26.54
C ARG A 339 -20.94 -6.85 27.56
N GLN A 340 -21.75 -6.59 28.59
CA GLN A 340 -21.43 -5.60 29.61
C GLN A 340 -20.18 -5.98 30.41
N LYS A 341 -20.09 -7.24 30.85
CA LYS A 341 -18.90 -7.77 31.53
C LYS A 341 -17.65 -7.74 30.64
N LYS A 342 -17.80 -7.99 29.33
CA LYS A 342 -16.70 -7.84 28.36
C LYS A 342 -16.24 -6.39 28.20
N ILE A 343 -17.15 -5.41 28.25
CA ILE A 343 -16.82 -3.98 28.24
C ILE A 343 -16.08 -3.58 29.51
N GLU A 344 -16.54 -4.04 30.68
CA GLU A 344 -15.85 -3.80 31.95
C GLU A 344 -14.44 -4.39 31.95
N LYS A 345 -14.27 -5.61 31.41
CA LYS A 345 -12.94 -6.22 31.23
C LYS A 345 -12.06 -5.42 30.27
N LEU A 346 -12.62 -4.92 29.16
CA LEU A 346 -11.91 -4.05 28.22
C LEU A 346 -11.43 -2.77 28.92
N HIS A 347 -12.29 -2.10 29.69
CA HIS A 347 -11.92 -0.89 30.43
C HIS A 347 -10.82 -1.18 31.46
N ALA A 348 -10.93 -2.28 32.20
CA ALA A 348 -9.90 -2.69 33.16
C ALA A 348 -8.54 -2.89 32.48
N LEU A 349 -8.49 -3.66 31.39
CA LEU A 349 -7.26 -3.92 30.63
C LEU A 349 -6.66 -2.64 30.03
N LEU A 350 -7.51 -1.70 29.57
CA LEU A 350 -7.03 -0.42 29.06
C LEU A 350 -6.42 0.45 30.16
N LEU A 351 -6.88 0.34 31.41
CA LEU A 351 -6.38 1.12 32.55
C LEU A 351 -5.17 0.50 33.27
N GLU A 352 -4.80 -0.74 32.95
CA GLU A 352 -3.62 -1.42 33.50
C GLU A 352 -2.32 -0.67 33.19
N GLN A 353 -1.32 -0.81 34.05
CA GLN A 353 -0.03 -0.12 33.91
C GLN A 353 0.69 -0.47 32.60
N GLU A 354 0.56 -1.71 32.14
CA GLU A 354 1.13 -2.18 30.87
C GLU A 354 0.49 -1.50 29.65
N SER A 355 -0.76 -1.02 29.78
CA SER A 355 -1.52 -0.35 28.71
C SER A 355 -1.33 1.17 28.69
N GLN A 356 -0.50 1.74 29.57
CA GLN A 356 -0.21 3.19 29.58
C GLN A 356 0.31 3.69 28.23
N GLN A 357 1.05 2.84 27.51
CA GLN A 357 1.54 3.13 26.17
C GLN A 357 0.44 3.23 25.10
N LEU A 358 -0.79 2.78 25.39
CA LEU A 358 -1.98 2.94 24.53
C LEU A 358 -2.86 4.13 24.93
N ILE A 359 -2.92 4.45 26.22
CA ILE A 359 -3.76 5.54 26.73
C ILE A 359 -3.10 6.89 26.48
N ARG A 360 -1.78 6.96 26.57
CA ARG A 360 -1.04 8.22 26.42
C ARG A 360 0.23 7.98 25.63
N PHE A 361 0.29 8.61 24.46
CA PHE A 361 1.48 8.66 23.64
C PHE A 361 2.29 9.91 24.03
N PRO A 362 3.50 9.75 24.61
CA PRO A 362 4.35 10.90 24.95
C PRO A 362 4.63 11.77 23.73
N GLU A 363 4.90 11.12 22.61
CA GLU A 363 4.94 11.71 21.27
C GLU A 363 3.68 11.30 20.51
N PRO A 364 3.02 12.22 19.77
CA PRO A 364 1.82 11.88 19.01
C PRO A 364 2.08 10.77 18.00
N LEU A 365 1.17 9.80 17.95
CA LEU A 365 1.19 8.70 16.98
C LEU A 365 0.42 9.13 15.72
N LEU A 366 0.96 8.88 14.52
CA LEU A 366 0.16 8.93 13.30
C LEU A 366 -0.78 7.73 13.28
N LEU A 367 -2.08 7.95 13.14
CA LEU A 367 -3.03 6.84 13.18
C LEU A 367 -2.83 5.93 11.94
N PRO A 368 -2.70 4.60 12.10
CA PRO A 368 -2.55 3.70 10.96
C PRO A 368 -3.64 3.89 9.89
N LEU A 369 -4.89 3.99 10.34
CA LEU A 369 -6.08 4.14 9.50
C LEU A 369 -6.05 5.41 8.64
N ASP A 370 -5.59 6.52 9.21
CA ASP A 370 -5.51 7.83 8.58
C ASP A 370 -4.24 8.57 9.04
N PRO A 371 -3.16 8.53 8.24
CA PRO A 371 -1.88 9.13 8.60
C PRO A 371 -1.89 10.66 8.55
N SER A 372 -2.99 11.31 8.13
CA SER A 372 -3.15 12.76 8.29
C SER A 372 -3.51 13.15 9.72
N VAL A 373 -4.00 12.19 10.51
CA VAL A 373 -4.44 12.40 11.89
C VAL A 373 -3.37 11.95 12.87
N ARG A 374 -2.93 12.89 13.71
CA ARG A 374 -2.05 12.65 14.86
C ARG A 374 -2.89 12.47 16.10
N VAL A 375 -2.62 11.43 16.87
CA VAL A 375 -3.35 11.11 18.11
C VAL A 375 -2.41 11.10 19.30
N ARG A 376 -2.91 11.53 20.47
CA ARG A 376 -2.20 11.56 21.76
C ARG A 376 -2.53 10.38 22.66
N GLY A 377 -3.51 9.57 22.29
CA GLY A 377 -3.93 8.42 23.08
C GLY A 377 -5.36 7.99 22.84
N LEU A 378 -5.76 6.90 23.49
CA LEU A 378 -7.14 6.43 23.58
C LEU A 378 -7.89 7.09 24.74
N VAL A 379 -9.22 7.14 24.64
CA VAL A 379 -10.14 7.49 25.73
C VAL A 379 -10.82 6.22 26.26
N PRO A 380 -10.31 5.57 27.33
CA PRO A 380 -10.80 4.26 27.77
C PRO A 380 -12.28 4.25 28.13
N SER A 381 -12.77 5.31 28.78
CA SER A 381 -14.17 5.43 29.21
C SER A 381 -15.17 5.44 28.05
N LYS A 382 -14.75 5.83 26.84
CA LYS A 382 -15.57 5.86 25.63
C LYS A 382 -15.43 4.59 24.77
N ALA A 383 -14.54 3.67 25.16
CA ALA A 383 -14.38 2.40 24.47
C ALA A 383 -15.60 1.50 24.71
N THR A 384 -16.13 0.85 23.67
CA THR A 384 -17.29 -0.04 23.82
C THR A 384 -17.31 -1.12 22.74
N LEU A 385 -18.12 -2.16 22.93
CA LEU A 385 -18.27 -3.27 21.98
C LEU A 385 -19.62 -3.18 21.26
N PHE A 386 -19.61 -3.31 19.95
CA PHE A 386 -20.86 -3.36 19.17
C PHE A 386 -21.65 -4.64 19.43
N LYS A 387 -22.98 -4.57 19.23
CA LYS A 387 -23.88 -5.72 19.29
C LYS A 387 -23.76 -6.56 18.00
N SER A 388 -22.67 -7.32 17.87
CA SER A 388 -22.39 -8.20 16.73
C SER A 388 -21.73 -9.51 17.22
N ALA A 389 -21.80 -10.58 16.43
CA ALA A 389 -21.21 -11.87 16.75
C ALA A 389 -19.69 -11.77 16.99
N LEU A 390 -18.99 -10.98 16.19
CA LEU A 390 -17.54 -10.75 16.32
C LEU A 390 -17.18 -9.60 17.27
N MET A 391 -18.18 -8.94 17.87
CA MET A 391 -18.04 -7.85 18.87
C MET A 391 -16.89 -6.87 18.57
N PRO A 392 -16.94 -6.14 17.45
CA PRO A 392 -15.90 -5.17 17.15
C PRO A 392 -15.90 -4.03 18.17
N CYS A 393 -14.73 -3.42 18.38
CA CYS A 393 -14.49 -2.44 19.41
C CYS A 393 -14.55 -1.02 18.85
N ARG A 394 -15.41 -0.16 19.38
CA ARG A 394 -15.40 1.28 19.13
C ARG A 394 -14.35 1.91 20.03
N LEU A 395 -13.39 2.61 19.42
CA LEU A 395 -12.30 3.31 20.08
C LEU A 395 -12.39 4.80 19.76
N SER A 396 -12.28 5.63 20.80
CA SER A 396 -12.17 7.09 20.66
C SER A 396 -10.72 7.49 20.95
N PHE A 397 -10.13 8.24 20.03
CA PHE A 397 -8.77 8.76 20.12
C PHE A 397 -8.79 10.28 20.33
N LEU A 398 -7.86 10.78 21.13
CA LEU A 398 -7.64 12.22 21.28
C LEU A 398 -6.76 12.72 20.13
N ALA A 399 -7.33 13.49 19.20
CA ALA A 399 -6.58 14.06 18.09
C ALA A 399 -5.77 15.29 18.52
N GLU A 400 -4.64 15.53 17.87
CA GLU A 400 -3.79 16.69 18.07
C GLU A 400 -4.26 17.88 17.22
N GLY A 401 -4.66 19.01 17.84
CA GLY A 401 -5.13 20.22 17.14
C GLY A 401 -5.83 21.23 18.06
N ALA A 402 -6.11 22.45 17.55
CA ALA A 402 -6.58 23.62 18.32
C ALA A 402 -7.95 23.47 19.02
N GLU A 403 -8.72 22.42 18.71
CA GLU A 403 -10.02 22.13 19.33
C GLU A 403 -10.10 20.74 19.97
N GLY A 404 -8.98 20.02 20.15
CA GLY A 404 -8.98 18.74 20.89
C GLY A 404 -10.03 17.72 20.43
N GLY A 405 -10.28 17.64 19.10
CA GLY A 405 -11.29 16.78 18.52
C GLY A 405 -11.05 15.29 18.79
N GLU A 406 -12.12 14.49 18.79
CA GLU A 406 -12.02 13.04 18.89
C GLU A 406 -12.03 12.40 17.51
N TYR A 407 -11.09 11.48 17.26
CA TYR A 407 -11.17 10.59 16.10
C TYR A 407 -11.72 9.24 16.56
N VAL A 408 -12.79 8.77 15.94
CA VAL A 408 -13.43 7.50 16.33
C VAL A 408 -13.17 6.44 15.27
N ALA A 409 -12.71 5.27 15.71
CA ALA A 409 -12.50 4.12 14.84
C ALA A 409 -13.16 2.87 15.41
N ILE A 410 -13.49 1.94 14.52
CA ILE A 410 -13.92 0.60 14.84
C ILE A 410 -12.72 -0.32 14.61
N PHE A 411 -12.26 -0.99 15.65
CA PHE A 411 -11.27 -2.05 15.55
C PHE A 411 -11.97 -3.41 15.49
N LYS A 412 -11.73 -4.16 14.42
CA LYS A 412 -12.28 -5.49 14.20
C LYS A 412 -11.18 -6.54 14.39
N HIS A 413 -11.50 -7.61 15.12
CA HIS A 413 -10.61 -8.76 15.32
C HIS A 413 -11.38 -10.05 15.01
N GLY A 414 -10.75 -10.95 14.25
CA GLY A 414 -11.36 -12.16 13.69
C GLY A 414 -12.09 -11.94 12.35
N ASP A 415 -11.80 -10.86 11.64
CA ASP A 415 -12.45 -10.46 10.38
C ASP A 415 -11.39 -10.00 9.36
N ASP A 416 -11.53 -10.38 8.09
CA ASP A 416 -10.60 -9.99 7.01
C ASP A 416 -11.14 -8.75 6.28
N LEU A 417 -10.50 -7.61 6.47
CA LEU A 417 -10.95 -6.33 5.93
C LEU A 417 -10.42 -6.01 4.54
N ARG A 418 -9.65 -6.90 3.90
CA ARG A 418 -9.06 -6.61 2.57
C ARG A 418 -10.12 -6.38 1.51
N GLN A 419 -11.25 -7.10 1.57
CA GLN A 419 -12.35 -6.92 0.64
C GLN A 419 -13.00 -5.55 0.82
N ASP A 420 -13.45 -5.22 2.03
CA ASP A 420 -14.00 -3.90 2.37
C ASP A 420 -13.03 -2.77 2.01
N GLN A 421 -11.74 -2.94 2.31
CA GLN A 421 -10.70 -1.97 1.99
C GLN A 421 -10.59 -1.72 0.48
N LEU A 422 -10.59 -2.78 -0.35
CA LEU A 422 -10.55 -2.63 -1.81
C LEU A 422 -11.80 -1.91 -2.33
N ILE A 423 -12.98 -2.25 -1.80
CA ILE A 423 -14.24 -1.61 -2.20
C ILE A 423 -14.23 -0.13 -1.83
N LEU A 424 -13.86 0.23 -0.59
CA LEU A 424 -13.84 1.62 -0.14
C LEU A 424 -12.75 2.43 -0.88
N GLN A 425 -11.60 1.84 -1.21
CA GLN A 425 -10.61 2.48 -2.06
C GLN A 425 -11.17 2.74 -3.47
N THR A 426 -11.94 1.80 -4.02
CA THR A 426 -12.60 1.97 -5.33
C THR A 426 -13.65 3.08 -5.28
N ILE A 427 -14.48 3.13 -4.23
CA ILE A 427 -15.45 4.22 -4.03
C ILE A 427 -14.74 5.56 -3.88
N THR A 428 -13.61 5.62 -3.15
CA THR A 428 -12.79 6.83 -3.00
C THR A 428 -12.27 7.32 -4.36
N LEU A 429 -11.79 6.40 -5.19
CA LEU A 429 -11.35 6.72 -6.55
C LEU A 429 -12.51 7.25 -7.39
N MET A 430 -13.67 6.59 -7.37
CA MET A 430 -14.88 7.02 -8.08
C MET A 430 -15.33 8.41 -7.64
N ASP A 431 -15.40 8.68 -6.33
CA ASP A 431 -15.76 9.99 -5.79
C ASP A 431 -14.79 11.08 -6.27
N LYS A 432 -13.48 10.83 -6.25
CA LYS A 432 -12.48 11.78 -6.79
C LYS A 432 -12.64 12.02 -8.29
N LEU A 433 -12.93 10.98 -9.09
CA LEU A 433 -13.17 11.13 -10.52
C LEU A 433 -14.45 11.94 -10.80
N LEU A 434 -15.53 11.68 -10.07
CA LEU A 434 -16.77 12.46 -10.19
C LEU A 434 -16.56 13.93 -9.80
N ARG A 435 -15.86 14.20 -8.70
CA ARG A 435 -15.49 15.56 -8.28
C ARG A 435 -14.63 16.29 -9.31
N LYS A 436 -13.74 15.58 -10.00
CA LYS A 436 -12.91 16.14 -11.08
C LYS A 436 -13.77 16.62 -12.26
N GLU A 437 -14.89 15.94 -12.53
CA GLU A 437 -15.91 16.37 -13.49
C GLU A 437 -16.94 17.35 -12.89
N ASN A 438 -16.61 17.96 -11.74
CA ASN A 438 -17.46 18.89 -10.98
C ASN A 438 -18.79 18.30 -10.47
N LEU A 439 -18.83 16.99 -10.24
CA LEU A 439 -20.00 16.29 -9.73
C LEU A 439 -19.73 15.74 -8.32
N ASP A 440 -20.21 16.47 -7.30
CA ASP A 440 -20.15 16.03 -5.90
C ASP A 440 -21.46 15.33 -5.50
N LEU A 441 -21.44 13.99 -5.51
CA LEU A 441 -22.57 13.13 -5.11
C LEU A 441 -22.68 12.92 -3.59
N LYS A 442 -21.90 13.65 -2.78
CA LYS A 442 -21.97 13.57 -1.31
C LYS A 442 -21.75 12.14 -0.78
N LEU A 443 -20.92 11.36 -1.47
CA LEU A 443 -20.51 10.03 -1.03
C LEU A 443 -19.68 10.15 0.26
N THR A 444 -19.75 9.13 1.11
CA THR A 444 -18.97 9.04 2.36
C THR A 444 -17.99 7.87 2.29
N PRO A 445 -16.87 7.99 1.55
CA PRO A 445 -15.86 6.95 1.45
C PRO A 445 -15.01 6.88 2.73
N TYR A 446 -15.56 6.27 3.78
CA TYR A 446 -14.88 6.14 5.07
C TYR A 446 -13.63 5.25 4.96
N CYS A 447 -12.59 5.58 5.74
CA CYS A 447 -11.33 4.85 5.68
C CYS A 447 -11.48 3.42 6.20
N VAL A 448 -10.81 2.47 5.54
CA VAL A 448 -10.67 1.08 5.99
C VAL A 448 -9.21 0.68 5.80
N LEU A 449 -8.63 0.04 6.83
CA LEU A 449 -7.28 -0.49 6.77
C LEU A 449 -7.19 -1.85 7.45
N ALA A 450 -6.90 -2.88 6.67
CA ALA A 450 -6.43 -4.17 7.19
C ALA A 450 -5.03 -3.99 7.78
N THR A 451 -4.83 -4.47 9.00
CA THR A 451 -3.52 -4.50 9.68
C THR A 451 -2.95 -5.92 9.78
N SER A 452 -3.78 -6.92 9.45
CA SER A 452 -3.47 -8.33 9.21
C SER A 452 -4.62 -8.92 8.39
N THR A 453 -4.56 -10.20 8.03
CA THR A 453 -5.69 -10.94 7.44
C THR A 453 -6.81 -11.24 8.45
N LYS A 454 -6.60 -10.95 9.74
CA LYS A 454 -7.56 -11.25 10.82
C LYS A 454 -8.01 -10.02 11.60
N HIS A 455 -7.46 -8.83 11.34
CA HIS A 455 -7.85 -7.63 12.07
C HIS A 455 -7.54 -6.35 11.30
N GLY A 456 -8.23 -5.28 11.67
CA GLY A 456 -8.00 -3.96 11.11
C GLY A 456 -8.94 -2.90 11.66
N PHE A 457 -8.82 -1.71 11.09
CA PHE A 457 -9.55 -0.52 11.48
C PHE A 457 -10.53 -0.10 10.39
N VAL A 458 -11.67 0.44 10.84
CA VAL A 458 -12.67 1.11 10.01
C VAL A 458 -12.95 2.46 10.65
N GLN A 459 -13.01 3.53 9.87
CA GLN A 459 -13.40 4.84 10.39
C GLN A 459 -14.86 4.79 10.84
N TYR A 460 -15.12 5.28 12.05
CA TYR A 460 -16.49 5.38 12.54
C TYR A 460 -17.11 6.68 12.05
N ILE A 461 -18.22 6.57 11.33
CA ILE A 461 -19.05 7.69 10.93
C ILE A 461 -20.31 7.69 11.80
N GLU A 462 -20.57 8.80 12.48
CA GLU A 462 -21.80 8.96 13.26
C GLU A 462 -23.01 8.88 12.33
N SER A 463 -23.80 7.84 12.51
CA SER A 463 -24.90 7.48 11.62
C SER A 463 -25.92 6.60 12.34
N ILE A 464 -27.14 6.56 11.81
CA ILE A 464 -28.24 5.74 12.30
C ILE A 464 -28.65 4.80 11.16
N SER A 465 -28.87 3.52 11.47
CA SER A 465 -29.30 2.55 10.46
C SER A 465 -30.70 2.91 9.94
N VAL A 466 -30.95 2.70 8.65
CA VAL A 466 -32.28 2.93 8.05
C VAL A 466 -33.36 2.13 8.79
N ALA A 467 -33.04 0.90 9.22
CA ALA A 467 -33.96 0.09 10.01
C ALA A 467 -34.33 0.73 11.35
N ASP A 468 -33.38 1.34 12.06
CA ASP A 468 -33.65 2.05 13.32
C ASP A 468 -34.41 3.36 13.09
N VAL A 469 -34.12 4.06 11.99
CA VAL A 469 -34.90 5.24 11.57
C VAL A 469 -36.36 4.88 11.34
N LEU A 470 -36.63 3.82 10.57
CA LEU A 470 -38.00 3.36 10.32
C LEU A 470 -38.69 2.88 11.60
N ARG A 471 -37.96 2.27 12.54
CA ARG A 471 -38.53 1.85 13.83
C ARG A 471 -38.90 3.01 14.75
N THR A 472 -38.12 4.10 14.73
CA THR A 472 -38.27 5.22 15.68
C THR A 472 -39.13 6.35 15.13
N GLU A 473 -38.98 6.67 13.84
CA GLU A 473 -39.62 7.83 13.20
C GLU A 473 -40.58 7.43 12.07
N ASP A 474 -40.80 6.14 11.81
CA ASP A 474 -41.71 5.56 10.80
C ASP A 474 -41.29 5.81 9.33
N THR A 475 -40.78 7.00 8.99
CA THR A 475 -40.30 7.34 7.63
C THR A 475 -39.02 8.18 7.67
N ILE A 476 -38.21 8.07 6.61
CA ILE A 476 -37.00 8.89 6.43
C ILE A 476 -37.35 10.40 6.42
N GLN A 477 -38.46 10.79 5.80
CA GLN A 477 -38.90 12.20 5.77
C GLN A 477 -39.25 12.74 7.17
N LYS A 478 -39.90 11.94 8.03
CA LYS A 478 -40.17 12.34 9.43
C LYS A 478 -38.86 12.52 10.21
N PHE A 479 -37.91 11.60 10.02
CA PHE A 479 -36.58 11.71 10.62
C PHE A 479 -35.85 13.00 10.20
N PHE A 480 -35.87 13.33 8.91
CA PHE A 480 -35.27 14.59 8.44
C PHE A 480 -35.99 15.84 8.95
N ARG A 481 -37.33 15.86 8.98
CA ARG A 481 -38.07 16.99 9.56
C ARG A 481 -37.73 17.23 11.03
N LYS A 482 -37.48 16.17 11.79
CA LYS A 482 -37.13 16.26 13.21
C LYS A 482 -35.75 16.88 13.43
N HIS A 483 -34.77 16.55 12.59
CA HIS A 483 -33.38 16.97 12.78
C HIS A 483 -32.99 18.22 11.97
N ALA A 484 -33.66 18.47 10.85
CA ALA A 484 -33.41 19.59 9.95
C ALA A 484 -34.71 20.17 9.35
N PRO A 485 -35.60 20.74 10.20
CA PRO A 485 -36.85 21.34 9.74
C PRO A 485 -36.61 22.60 8.90
N SER A 486 -37.49 22.86 7.94
CA SER A 486 -37.53 24.12 7.21
C SER A 486 -38.94 24.41 6.72
N ASP A 487 -39.48 25.59 7.06
CA ASP A 487 -40.84 25.99 6.68
C ASP A 487 -41.01 26.21 5.17
N THR A 488 -39.93 26.63 4.49
CA THR A 488 -39.91 26.90 3.05
C THR A 488 -39.32 25.75 2.23
N GLY A 489 -38.85 24.69 2.91
CA GLY A 489 -38.15 23.59 2.29
C GLY A 489 -39.09 22.48 1.77
N PRO A 490 -38.63 21.67 0.80
CA PRO A 490 -39.43 20.57 0.26
C PRO A 490 -39.81 19.60 1.39
N TYR A 491 -41.09 19.24 1.47
CA TYR A 491 -41.64 18.35 2.50
C TYR A 491 -41.40 18.84 3.95
N GLY A 492 -41.15 20.14 4.16
CA GLY A 492 -40.83 20.71 5.48
C GLY A 492 -39.40 20.44 5.96
N ILE A 493 -38.50 20.06 5.05
CA ILE A 493 -37.11 19.67 5.33
C ILE A 493 -36.15 20.68 4.71
N SER A 494 -35.03 20.95 5.38
CA SER A 494 -33.95 21.77 4.82
C SER A 494 -33.60 21.38 3.37
N PRO A 495 -33.62 22.32 2.41
CA PRO A 495 -33.26 22.04 1.02
C PRO A 495 -31.88 21.40 0.85
N GLU A 496 -30.90 21.80 1.67
CA GLU A 496 -29.53 21.27 1.64
C GLU A 496 -29.47 19.79 2.05
N VAL A 497 -30.25 19.40 3.06
CA VAL A 497 -30.33 18.00 3.51
C VAL A 497 -31.01 17.14 2.44
N MET A 498 -32.07 17.65 1.81
CA MET A 498 -32.75 16.93 0.73
C MET A 498 -31.85 16.79 -0.51
N ASP A 499 -31.15 17.84 -0.92
CA ASP A 499 -30.16 17.79 -2.01
C ASP A 499 -29.05 16.79 -1.71
N THR A 500 -28.49 16.82 -0.50
CA THR A 500 -27.46 15.87 -0.06
C THR A 500 -27.97 14.43 -0.07
N TYR A 501 -29.17 14.18 0.45
CA TYR A 501 -29.79 12.86 0.45
C TYR A 501 -29.99 12.33 -0.97
N VAL A 502 -30.58 13.14 -1.86
CA VAL A 502 -30.84 12.76 -3.26
C VAL A 502 -29.53 12.50 -4.01
N LYS A 503 -28.49 13.31 -3.80
CA LYS A 503 -27.17 13.10 -4.41
C LYS A 503 -26.49 11.80 -3.94
N SER A 504 -26.67 11.45 -2.67
CA SER A 504 -26.06 10.27 -2.05
C SER A 504 -26.80 8.94 -2.32
N CYS A 505 -28.04 8.99 -2.82
CA CYS A 505 -28.85 7.82 -3.19
C CYS A 505 -28.49 7.34 -4.60
#